data_AF-A0A2J6QBG5-F1
#
_entry.id   AF-A0A2J6QBG5-F1
#
_cell.length_a   1.000
_cell.length_b   1.000
_cell.length_c   1.000
_cell.angle_alpha   90.00
_cell.angle_beta   90.00
_cell.angle_gamma   90.00
#
_symmetry.space_group_name_H-M   'P 1'
#
loop_
_entity.id
_entity.type
_entity.pdbx_description
1 polymer ?
#
loop_
_entity_poly.entity_id
_entity_poly.type
_entity_poly.pdbx_seq_one_letter_code
_entity_poly.pdbx_strand_id
1 'polypeptide(L)'
;MATSAPTIIDLKLQFLNSQILALSSPLSPSDTFLDSNSSAEEDALRQKSIDEALHKLNGLLKKHNRLVYGPQAKRHVAEQVDRLYWVAGERGAHGEGEEWAEKGTDYRRENIIEQLPEVWSDEAVAKAPEQAQKYKELQQKLRELNERRKQARERVEKYKAFKETLDLFAGEEAGLQENLVTKNGEVEEELEKMRRLMLRVERGMNGLVEKNSGEGDEMDVDEEWFEEAKMLRLLGGA
;
A
#
# COMPACT_ATOMS: atom_id res chain seq x y z
N MET A 1 17.16 4.84 -4.78
CA MET A 1 15.83 4.51 -5.35
C MET A 1 15.55 3.06 -5.00
N ALA A 2 14.65 2.80 -4.05
CA ALA A 2 14.39 1.45 -3.56
C ALA A 2 13.78 0.61 -4.69
N THR A 3 14.51 -0.39 -5.18
CA THR A 3 13.97 -1.38 -6.11
C THR A 3 13.06 -2.29 -5.30
N SER A 4 11.76 -1.98 -5.24
CA SER A 4 10.75 -2.89 -4.72
C SER A 4 10.90 -4.25 -5.42
N ALA A 5 10.69 -5.34 -4.68
CA ALA A 5 10.70 -6.67 -5.28
C ALA A 5 9.72 -6.71 -6.47
N PRO A 6 10.13 -7.29 -7.62
CA PRO A 6 9.29 -7.28 -8.82
C PRO A 6 8.00 -8.05 -8.55
N THR A 7 6.87 -7.49 -8.98
CA THR A 7 5.60 -8.20 -8.87
C THR A 7 5.55 -9.39 -9.84
N ILE A 8 4.66 -10.35 -9.60
CA ILE A 8 4.47 -11.50 -10.51
C ILE A 8 4.11 -11.02 -11.93
N ILE A 9 3.34 -9.93 -12.02
CA ILE A 9 2.97 -9.30 -13.30
C ILE A 9 4.21 -8.71 -13.97
N ASP A 10 5.11 -8.07 -13.22
CA ASP A 10 6.37 -7.53 -13.77
C ASP A 10 7.27 -8.63 -14.31
N LEU A 11 7.36 -9.78 -13.63
CA LEU A 11 8.11 -10.95 -14.12
C LEU A 11 7.53 -11.51 -15.42
N LYS A 12 6.20 -11.62 -15.50
CA LYS A 12 5.50 -12.05 -16.72
C LYS A 12 5.72 -11.06 -17.86
N LEU A 13 5.70 -9.77 -17.57
CA LEU A 13 5.97 -8.72 -18.54
C LEU A 13 7.43 -8.74 -19.02
N GLN A 14 8.40 -8.97 -18.13
CA GLN A 14 9.80 -9.16 -18.49
C GLN A 14 9.99 -10.36 -19.41
N PHE A 15 9.34 -11.49 -19.12
CA PHE A 15 9.33 -12.66 -20.00
C PHE A 15 8.72 -12.35 -21.37
N LEU A 16 7.56 -11.72 -21.43
CA LEU A 16 6.96 -11.34 -22.71
C LEU A 16 7.86 -10.39 -23.49
N ASN A 17 8.53 -9.46 -22.82
CA ASN A 17 9.49 -8.57 -23.46
C ASN A 17 10.70 -9.33 -24.03
N SER A 18 11.24 -10.32 -23.31
CA SER A 18 12.36 -11.11 -23.83
C SER A 18 11.97 -11.95 -25.04
N GLN A 19 10.78 -12.55 -25.02
CA GLN A 19 10.26 -13.33 -26.15
C GLN A 19 9.99 -12.44 -27.36
N ILE A 20 9.36 -11.27 -27.16
CA ILE A 20 9.10 -10.31 -28.23
C ILE A 20 10.43 -9.82 -28.81
N LEU A 21 11.45 -9.58 -27.98
CA LEU A 21 12.78 -9.19 -28.47
C LEU A 21 13.39 -10.28 -29.35
N ALA A 22 13.35 -11.54 -28.92
CA ALA A 22 13.84 -12.67 -29.70
C ALA A 22 13.13 -12.81 -31.06
N LEU A 23 11.80 -12.68 -31.07
CA LEU A 23 10.99 -12.75 -32.30
C LEU A 23 11.11 -11.50 -33.19
N SER A 24 11.48 -10.36 -32.62
CA SER A 24 11.67 -9.10 -33.34
C SER A 24 13.09 -8.89 -33.87
N SER A 25 13.96 -9.89 -33.72
CA SER A 25 15.32 -9.86 -34.24
C SER A 25 15.31 -9.56 -35.75
N PRO A 26 16.18 -8.67 -36.25
CA PRO A 26 16.25 -8.38 -37.68
C PRO A 26 16.60 -9.66 -38.44
N LEU A 27 15.93 -9.85 -39.58
CA LEU A 27 16.18 -10.97 -40.48
C LEU A 27 17.49 -10.72 -41.23
N SER A 28 18.34 -11.74 -41.27
CA SER A 28 19.51 -11.85 -42.12
C SER A 28 19.24 -12.89 -43.22
N PRO A 29 19.89 -12.77 -44.39
CA PRO A 29 19.82 -13.83 -45.39
C PRO A 29 20.42 -15.12 -44.80
N SER A 30 19.84 -16.27 -45.13
CA SER A 30 20.41 -17.55 -44.71
C SER A 30 21.64 -17.90 -45.54
N ASP A 31 22.60 -18.59 -44.94
CA ASP A 31 23.83 -19.02 -45.64
C ASP A 31 23.49 -19.88 -46.87
N THR A 32 22.50 -20.74 -46.75
CA THR A 32 21.99 -21.57 -47.87
C THR A 32 21.48 -20.74 -49.05
N PHE A 33 20.87 -19.58 -48.77
CA PHE A 33 20.38 -18.67 -49.82
C PHE A 33 21.54 -17.95 -50.49
N LEU A 34 22.54 -17.52 -49.71
CA LEU A 34 23.74 -16.89 -50.26
C LEU A 34 24.52 -17.86 -51.16
N ASP A 35 24.71 -19.10 -50.73
CA ASP A 35 25.40 -20.14 -51.51
C ASP A 35 24.67 -20.46 -52.82
N SER A 36 23.33 -20.51 -52.77
CA SER A 36 22.49 -20.73 -53.96
C SER A 36 22.55 -19.54 -54.92
N ASN A 37 22.55 -18.31 -54.38
CA ASN A 37 22.62 -17.09 -55.18
C ASN A 37 24.00 -16.90 -55.83
N SER A 38 25.08 -17.30 -55.15
CA SER A 38 26.44 -17.28 -55.71
C SER A 38 26.67 -18.35 -56.78
N SER A 39 25.96 -19.48 -56.70
CA SER A 39 26.10 -20.59 -57.68
C SER A 39 25.29 -20.38 -58.96
N ALA A 40 24.35 -19.42 -58.97
CA ALA A 40 23.38 -19.23 -60.04
C ALA A 40 23.82 -18.22 -61.12
N GLU A 41 25.12 -18.10 -61.43
CA GLU A 41 25.80 -17.06 -62.25
C GLU A 41 24.96 -16.18 -63.21
N GLU A 42 24.02 -16.73 -63.99
CA GLU A 42 23.13 -15.96 -64.90
C GLU A 42 21.90 -15.30 -64.24
N ASP A 43 21.35 -15.88 -63.16
CA ASP A 43 20.16 -15.43 -62.42
C ASP A 43 20.50 -14.84 -61.03
N ALA A 44 21.78 -14.61 -60.74
CA ALA A 44 22.23 -14.13 -59.43
C ALA A 44 21.68 -12.72 -59.11
N LEU A 45 20.98 -12.61 -57.98
CA LEU A 45 20.51 -11.34 -57.46
C LEU A 45 21.68 -10.49 -56.97
N ARG A 46 21.68 -9.20 -57.33
CA ARG A 46 22.68 -8.25 -56.85
C ARG A 46 22.56 -8.09 -55.34
N GLN A 47 23.69 -8.19 -54.63
CA GLN A 47 23.75 -8.02 -53.17
C GLN A 47 23.08 -6.73 -52.68
N LYS A 48 23.28 -5.63 -53.41
CA LYS A 48 22.66 -4.32 -53.09
C LYS A 48 21.12 -4.38 -53.08
N SER A 49 20.52 -5.14 -54.00
CA SER A 49 19.06 -5.30 -54.08
C SER A 49 18.54 -6.17 -52.93
N ILE A 50 19.31 -7.19 -52.53
CA ILE A 50 19.03 -8.03 -51.36
C ILE A 50 19.07 -7.18 -50.09
N ASP A 51 20.13 -6.39 -49.90
CA ASP A 51 20.30 -5.53 -48.73
C ASP A 51 19.20 -4.46 -48.64
N GLU A 52 18.80 -3.86 -49.76
CA GLU A 52 17.71 -2.88 -49.80
C GLU A 52 16.35 -3.51 -49.47
N ALA A 53 16.07 -4.70 -50.01
CA ALA A 53 14.85 -5.45 -49.70
C ALA A 53 14.81 -5.85 -48.22
N LEU A 54 15.92 -6.35 -47.67
CA LEU A 54 16.05 -6.69 -46.26
C LEU A 54 15.89 -5.47 -45.37
N HIS A 55 16.46 -4.32 -45.75
CA HIS A 55 16.30 -3.09 -44.99
C HIS A 55 14.83 -2.64 -44.94
N LYS A 56 14.12 -2.69 -46.08
CA LYS A 56 12.69 -2.38 -46.15
C LYS A 56 11.86 -3.36 -45.32
N LEU A 57 12.13 -4.67 -45.44
CA LEU A 57 11.43 -5.72 -44.70
C LEU A 57 11.62 -5.58 -43.20
N ASN A 58 12.86 -5.42 -42.73
CA ASN A 58 13.18 -5.20 -41.33
C ASN A 58 12.54 -3.90 -40.80
N GLY A 59 12.46 -2.86 -41.63
CA GLY A 59 11.73 -1.63 -41.31
C GLY A 59 10.23 -1.86 -41.10
N LEU A 60 9.59 -2.64 -41.98
CA LEU A 60 8.18 -3.02 -41.85
C LEU A 60 7.92 -3.89 -40.62
N LEU A 61 8.81 -4.86 -40.36
CA LEU A 61 8.74 -5.74 -39.19
C LEU A 61 8.84 -4.96 -37.87
N LYS A 62 9.73 -3.96 -37.80
CA LYS A 62 9.81 -3.05 -36.65
C LYS A 62 8.53 -2.25 -36.44
N LYS A 63 7.93 -1.72 -37.52
CA LYS A 63 6.65 -0.98 -37.45
C LYS A 63 5.52 -1.89 -36.97
N HIS A 64 5.42 -3.10 -37.52
CA HIS A 64 4.43 -4.09 -37.11
C HIS A 64 4.58 -4.48 -35.64
N ASN A 65 5.80 -4.80 -35.20
CA ASN A 65 6.08 -5.15 -33.81
C ASN A 65 5.71 -4.02 -32.83
N ARG A 66 5.93 -2.76 -33.19
CA ARG A 66 5.52 -1.61 -32.37
C ARG A 66 4.00 -1.45 -32.28
N LEU A 67 3.27 -1.75 -33.37
CA LEU A 67 1.81 -1.64 -33.40
C LEU A 67 1.14 -2.80 -32.65
N VAL A 68 1.60 -4.04 -32.87
CA VAL A 68 0.99 -5.23 -32.27
C VAL A 68 1.38 -5.38 -30.79
N TYR A 69 2.64 -5.13 -30.45
CA TYR A 69 3.15 -5.32 -29.10
C TYR A 69 3.30 -3.99 -28.35
N GLY A 70 2.22 -3.20 -28.32
CA GLY A 70 2.16 -1.98 -27.51
C GLY A 70 2.31 -2.25 -26.00
N PRO A 71 2.82 -1.29 -25.19
CA PRO A 71 3.04 -1.51 -23.75
C PRO A 71 1.78 -1.95 -22.99
N GLN A 72 0.62 -1.38 -23.34
CA GLN A 72 -0.67 -1.74 -22.76
C GLN A 72 -1.09 -3.17 -23.14
N ALA A 73 -0.87 -3.57 -24.39
CA ALA A 73 -1.20 -4.92 -24.86
C ALA A 73 -0.35 -5.98 -24.13
N LYS A 74 0.95 -5.73 -23.97
CA LYS A 74 1.84 -6.65 -23.22
C LYS A 74 1.40 -6.81 -21.77
N ARG A 75 1.05 -5.71 -21.10
CA ARG A 75 0.53 -5.75 -19.73
C ARG A 75 -0.79 -6.51 -19.65
N HIS A 76 -1.72 -6.24 -20.56
CA HIS A 76 -3.01 -6.92 -20.60
C HIS A 76 -2.86 -8.43 -20.81
N VAL A 77 -1.95 -8.87 -21.68
CA VAL A 77 -1.62 -10.30 -21.86
C VAL A 77 -1.00 -10.89 -20.59
N ALA A 78 -0.08 -10.18 -19.93
CA ALA A 78 0.50 -10.63 -18.66
C ALA A 78 -0.58 -10.85 -17.57
N GLU A 79 -1.54 -9.92 -17.48
CA GLU A 79 -2.69 -10.04 -16.57
C GLU A 79 -3.63 -11.19 -16.96
N GLN A 80 -3.88 -11.42 -18.25
CA GLN A 80 -4.66 -12.57 -18.70
C GLN A 80 -3.99 -13.90 -18.35
N VAL A 81 -2.68 -14.00 -18.56
CA VAL A 81 -1.90 -15.20 -18.17
C VAL A 81 -1.95 -15.38 -16.65
N ASP A 82 -1.94 -14.30 -15.87
CA ASP A 82 -2.15 -14.37 -14.43
C ASP A 82 -3.54 -14.89 -14.05
N ARG A 83 -4.59 -14.33 -14.63
CA ARG A 83 -5.97 -14.79 -14.42
C ARG A 83 -6.13 -16.26 -14.82
N LEU A 84 -5.60 -16.67 -15.96
CA LEU A 84 -5.66 -18.07 -16.42
C LEU A 84 -4.89 -19.01 -15.50
N TYR A 85 -3.75 -18.59 -14.97
CA TYR A 85 -2.99 -19.39 -13.99
C TYR A 85 -3.82 -19.62 -12.72
N TRP A 86 -4.47 -18.57 -12.20
CA TRP A 86 -5.36 -18.70 -11.04
C TRP A 86 -6.56 -19.60 -11.34
N VAL A 87 -7.25 -19.38 -12.46
CA VAL A 87 -8.41 -20.20 -12.87
C VAL A 87 -8.02 -21.65 -13.15
N ALA A 88 -6.83 -21.90 -13.73
CA ALA A 88 -6.33 -23.26 -13.96
C ALA A 88 -5.93 -23.94 -12.65
N GLY A 89 -5.35 -23.19 -11.70
CA GLY A 89 -5.11 -23.65 -10.34
C GLY A 89 -6.41 -24.02 -9.62
N GLU A 90 -7.44 -23.19 -9.73
CA GLU A 90 -8.78 -23.46 -9.17
C GLU A 90 -9.46 -24.67 -9.83
N ARG A 91 -9.31 -24.87 -11.14
CA ARG A 91 -9.85 -26.07 -11.82
C ARG A 91 -9.09 -27.34 -11.48
N GLY A 92 -7.79 -27.24 -11.21
CA GLY A 92 -6.98 -28.33 -10.68
C GLY A 92 -7.26 -28.62 -9.21
N ALA A 93 -7.90 -27.70 -8.51
CA ALA A 93 -8.25 -27.81 -7.09
C ALA A 93 -9.55 -28.59 -6.79
N HIS A 94 -10.16 -29.15 -7.84
CA HIS A 94 -11.33 -30.02 -7.75
C HIS A 94 -11.00 -31.46 -8.12
N GLY A 95 -9.75 -31.89 -7.89
CA GLY A 95 -9.37 -33.31 -7.88
C GLY A 95 -9.65 -33.92 -6.51
N GLU A 96 -9.84 -35.23 -6.42
CA GLU A 96 -10.03 -35.99 -5.16
C GLU A 96 -8.78 -36.02 -4.25
N GLY A 97 -7.96 -34.96 -4.24
CA GLY A 97 -6.77 -34.79 -3.42
C GLY A 97 -7.03 -33.93 -2.19
N GLU A 98 -6.09 -33.93 -1.25
CA GLU A 98 -6.16 -33.04 -0.09
C GLU A 98 -5.95 -31.59 -0.55
N GLU A 99 -6.96 -30.72 -0.34
CA GLU A 99 -6.99 -29.32 -0.82
C GLU A 99 -5.76 -28.49 -0.41
N TRP A 100 -5.00 -28.89 0.61
CA TRP A 100 -3.76 -28.19 0.98
C TRP A 100 -2.56 -28.55 0.08
N ALA A 101 -2.56 -29.74 -0.52
CA ALA A 101 -1.43 -30.29 -1.29
C ALA A 101 -1.43 -29.86 -2.76
N GLU A 102 -2.52 -29.22 -3.22
CA GLU A 102 -2.68 -28.84 -4.61
C GLU A 102 -1.78 -27.64 -4.99
N LYS A 103 -1.38 -27.58 -6.27
CA LYS A 103 -0.52 -26.49 -6.75
C LYS A 103 -1.33 -25.22 -6.93
N GLY A 104 -0.99 -24.18 -6.18
CA GLY A 104 -1.67 -22.88 -6.22
C GLY A 104 -2.59 -22.64 -5.02
N THR A 105 -2.52 -23.49 -4.00
CA THR A 105 -3.28 -23.36 -2.77
C THR A 105 -2.93 -22.09 -2.03
N ASP A 106 -3.97 -21.35 -1.64
CA ASP A 106 -3.80 -20.11 -0.90
C ASP A 106 -3.72 -20.39 0.61
N TYR A 107 -2.50 -20.50 1.12
CA TYR A 107 -2.21 -20.65 2.55
C TYR A 107 -2.62 -19.44 3.42
N ARG A 108 -3.33 -18.46 2.87
CA ARG A 108 -4.02 -17.43 3.65
C ARG A 108 -5.38 -17.91 4.15
N ARG A 109 -6.00 -18.93 3.59
CA ARG A 109 -7.32 -19.40 4.04
C ARG A 109 -7.20 -20.20 5.33
N GLU A 110 -8.07 -19.93 6.30
CA GLU A 110 -8.06 -20.59 7.61
C GLU A 110 -8.29 -22.10 7.47
N ASN A 111 -9.28 -22.48 6.67
CA ASN A 111 -9.62 -23.88 6.40
C ASN A 111 -8.43 -24.69 5.85
N ILE A 112 -7.64 -24.09 4.95
CA ILE A 112 -6.47 -24.75 4.37
C ILE A 112 -5.40 -24.92 5.44
N ILE A 113 -5.12 -23.87 6.23
CA ILE A 113 -4.11 -23.90 7.31
C ILE A 113 -4.41 -24.99 8.35
N GLU A 114 -5.69 -25.19 8.68
CA GLU A 114 -6.14 -26.21 9.62
C GLU A 114 -5.97 -27.63 9.08
N GLN A 115 -6.09 -27.83 7.77
CA GLN A 115 -5.91 -29.12 7.12
C GLN A 115 -4.43 -29.52 6.96
N LEU A 116 -3.45 -28.63 7.21
CA LEU A 116 -2.03 -28.97 7.05
C LEU A 116 -1.58 -30.04 8.06
N PRO A 117 -1.00 -31.16 7.60
CA PRO A 117 -0.41 -32.20 8.45
C PRO A 117 0.74 -31.65 9.30
N GLU A 118 0.88 -32.09 10.55
CA GLU A 118 2.00 -31.68 11.42
C GLU A 118 3.37 -32.22 10.97
N VAL A 119 3.36 -33.22 10.09
CA VAL A 119 4.54 -33.87 9.54
C VAL A 119 4.36 -34.04 8.04
N TRP A 120 5.36 -33.61 7.25
CA TRP A 120 5.33 -33.63 5.77
C TRP A 120 5.03 -35.04 5.20
N SER A 121 5.55 -36.08 5.84
CA SER A 121 5.31 -37.53 5.65
C SER A 121 6.59 -38.27 6.05
N ASP A 122 6.48 -39.49 6.58
CA ASP A 122 7.63 -40.25 7.05
C ASP A 122 8.61 -40.60 5.90
N GLU A 123 8.09 -40.81 4.70
CA GLU A 123 8.88 -41.04 3.49
C GLU A 123 9.69 -39.82 3.05
N ALA A 124 9.12 -38.61 3.19
CA ALA A 124 9.80 -37.36 2.88
C ALA A 124 10.86 -37.00 3.93
N VAL A 125 10.59 -37.31 5.21
CA VAL A 125 11.56 -37.17 6.30
C VAL A 125 12.79 -38.05 6.06
N ALA A 126 12.59 -39.29 5.58
CA ALA A 126 13.68 -40.21 5.26
C ALA A 126 14.50 -39.76 4.05
N LYS A 127 13.88 -39.17 3.03
CA LYS A 127 14.56 -38.70 1.80
C LYS A 127 15.24 -37.34 1.96
N ALA A 128 14.66 -36.42 2.73
CA ALA A 128 15.13 -35.05 2.87
C ALA A 128 14.84 -34.46 4.27
N PRO A 129 15.65 -34.80 5.30
CA PRO A 129 15.39 -34.40 6.68
C PRO A 129 15.45 -32.88 6.89
N GLU A 130 16.34 -32.17 6.19
CA GLU A 130 16.44 -30.70 6.31
C GLU A 130 15.18 -29.97 5.81
N GLN A 131 14.57 -30.48 4.73
CA GLN A 131 13.34 -29.89 4.18
C GLN A 131 12.14 -30.15 5.10
N ALA A 132 12.09 -31.34 5.71
CA ALA A 132 11.07 -31.66 6.70
C ALA A 132 11.16 -30.78 7.96
N GLN A 133 12.37 -30.43 8.42
CA GLN A 133 12.54 -29.48 9.52
C GLN A 133 12.05 -28.08 9.15
N LYS A 134 12.46 -27.58 7.96
CA LYS A 134 12.00 -26.27 7.46
C LYS A 134 10.48 -26.17 7.35
N TYR A 135 9.82 -27.26 6.97
CA TYR A 135 8.36 -27.30 6.95
C TYR A 135 7.73 -27.18 8.31
N LYS A 136 8.22 -27.92 9.30
CA LYS A 136 7.71 -27.83 10.68
C LYS A 136 7.84 -26.39 11.19
N GLU A 137 8.98 -25.74 10.94
CA GLU A 137 9.17 -24.34 11.28
C GLU A 137 8.18 -23.40 10.58
N LEU A 138 8.00 -23.56 9.26
CA LEU A 138 7.09 -22.72 8.47
C LEU A 138 5.63 -22.95 8.86
N GLN A 139 5.23 -24.19 9.11
CA GLN A 139 3.90 -24.56 9.56
C GLN A 139 3.59 -23.94 10.93
N GLN A 140 4.53 -24.02 11.87
CA GLN A 140 4.37 -23.37 13.19
C GLN A 140 4.20 -21.86 13.04
N LYS A 141 5.03 -21.22 12.21
CA LYS A 141 4.90 -19.78 11.91
C LYS A 141 3.54 -19.44 11.28
N LEU A 142 3.04 -20.27 10.35
CA LEU A 142 1.73 -20.07 9.74
C LEU A 142 0.59 -20.19 10.76
N ARG A 143 0.64 -21.19 11.65
CA ARG A 143 -0.34 -21.35 12.73
C ARG A 143 -0.33 -20.16 13.69
N GLU A 144 0.86 -19.69 14.09
CA GLU A 144 1.01 -18.52 14.96
C GLU A 144 0.45 -17.25 14.29
N LEU A 145 0.78 -17.01 13.03
CA LEU A 145 0.27 -15.86 12.28
C LEU A 145 -1.24 -15.94 12.06
N ASN A 146 -1.79 -17.13 11.85
CA ASN A 146 -3.22 -17.33 11.73
C ASN A 146 -3.95 -16.97 13.03
N GLU A 147 -3.42 -17.42 14.17
CA GLU A 147 -3.97 -17.09 15.49
C GLU A 147 -3.91 -15.58 15.78
N ARG A 148 -2.79 -14.92 15.50
CA ARG A 148 -2.68 -13.45 15.60
C ARG A 148 -3.69 -12.73 14.71
N ARG A 149 -3.93 -13.25 13.50
CA ARG A 149 -4.93 -12.70 12.58
C ARG A 149 -6.34 -12.88 13.13
N LYS A 150 -6.67 -14.03 13.71
CA LYS A 150 -7.96 -14.30 14.34
C LYS A 150 -8.22 -13.33 15.49
N GLN A 151 -7.25 -13.15 16.39
CA GLN A 151 -7.33 -12.19 17.48
C GLN A 151 -7.51 -10.75 16.98
N ALA A 152 -6.82 -10.35 15.91
CA ALA A 152 -6.99 -9.04 15.31
C ALA A 152 -8.40 -8.86 14.73
N ARG A 153 -8.94 -9.89 14.05
CA ARG A 153 -10.32 -9.89 13.52
C ARG A 153 -11.33 -9.75 14.65
N GLU A 154 -11.20 -10.54 15.72
CA GLU A 154 -12.09 -10.46 16.88
C GLU A 154 -12.05 -9.08 17.54
N ARG A 155 -10.86 -8.46 17.64
CA ARG A 155 -10.75 -7.08 18.14
C ARG A 155 -11.50 -6.10 17.24
N VAL A 156 -11.33 -6.21 15.93
CA VAL A 156 -12.04 -5.36 14.96
C VAL A 156 -13.55 -5.53 15.09
N GLU A 157 -14.05 -6.76 15.17
CA GLU A 157 -15.48 -7.02 15.34
C GLU A 157 -16.02 -6.47 16.68
N LYS A 158 -15.25 -6.59 17.77
CA LYS A 158 -15.60 -5.95 19.06
C LYS A 158 -15.68 -4.43 18.94
N TYR A 159 -14.73 -3.80 18.25
CA TYR A 159 -14.75 -2.35 18.05
C TYR A 159 -15.88 -1.91 17.11
N LYS A 160 -16.22 -2.71 16.10
CA LYS A 160 -17.38 -2.44 15.24
C LYS A 160 -18.69 -2.53 16.02
N ALA A 161 -18.89 -3.60 16.80
CA ALA A 161 -20.07 -3.73 17.65
C ALA A 161 -20.16 -2.58 18.67
N PHE A 162 -19.04 -2.20 19.28
CA PHE A 162 -19.00 -1.03 20.16
C PHE A 162 -19.31 0.26 19.42
N LYS A 163 -18.78 0.44 18.21
CA LYS A 163 -19.09 1.59 17.36
C LYS A 163 -20.58 1.62 17.01
N GLU A 164 -21.18 0.50 16.61
CA GLU A 164 -22.61 0.42 16.32
C GLU A 164 -23.45 0.83 17.54
N THR A 165 -23.05 0.41 18.76
CA THR A 165 -23.73 0.89 19.97
C THR A 165 -23.55 2.38 20.21
N LEU A 166 -22.37 2.94 19.92
CA LEU A 166 -22.12 4.39 20.03
C LEU A 166 -22.81 5.20 18.92
N ASP A 167 -22.96 4.64 17.72
CA ASP A 167 -23.64 5.30 16.61
C ASP A 167 -25.14 5.49 16.94
N LEU A 168 -25.75 4.58 17.71
CA LEU A 168 -27.10 4.77 18.28
C LEU A 168 -27.18 5.98 19.22
N PHE A 169 -26.05 6.35 19.83
CA PHE A 169 -25.91 7.51 20.72
C PHE A 169 -25.42 8.77 19.99
N ALA A 170 -24.96 8.66 18.74
CA ALA A 170 -24.37 9.77 17.99
C ALA A 170 -25.40 10.58 17.17
N GLY A 171 -26.67 10.18 17.13
CA GLY A 171 -27.74 10.94 16.47
C GLY A 171 -28.18 12.16 17.29
N GLU A 172 -28.54 13.26 16.62
CA GLU A 172 -29.12 14.48 17.24
C GLU A 172 -30.35 14.19 18.13
N GLU A 173 -31.05 13.08 17.88
CA GLU A 173 -32.22 12.64 18.66
C GLU A 173 -31.90 11.74 19.86
N ALA A 174 -30.63 11.37 20.08
CA ALA A 174 -30.24 10.39 21.11
C ALA A 174 -30.35 10.90 22.56
N GLY A 175 -30.78 12.16 22.76
CA GLY A 175 -31.04 12.71 24.09
C GLY A 175 -29.82 12.78 25.00
N LEU A 176 -28.61 12.63 24.44
CA LEU A 176 -27.36 12.90 25.14
C LEU A 176 -27.33 14.39 25.44
N GLN A 177 -27.49 14.73 26.72
CA GLN A 177 -27.46 16.11 27.19
C GLN A 177 -26.15 16.76 26.73
N GLU A 178 -26.28 17.76 25.86
CA GLU A 178 -25.19 18.64 25.41
C GLU A 178 -24.46 19.33 26.58
N ASN A 179 -25.09 19.33 27.76
CA ASN A 179 -24.55 19.85 29.02
C ASN A 179 -23.68 18.85 29.81
N LEU A 180 -23.29 17.71 29.24
CA LEU A 180 -22.35 16.81 29.91
C LEU A 180 -20.98 17.50 29.94
N VAL A 181 -20.49 17.79 31.15
CA VAL A 181 -19.18 18.44 31.39
C VAL A 181 -18.06 17.53 30.88
N THR A 182 -17.77 17.61 29.58
CA THR A 182 -16.56 17.05 28.98
C THR A 182 -15.38 17.92 29.42
N LYS A 183 -14.20 17.33 29.65
CA LYS A 183 -12.97 18.12 29.77
C LYS A 183 -12.81 18.93 28.47
N ASN A 184 -12.74 20.26 28.57
CA ASN A 184 -12.82 21.23 27.47
C ASN A 184 -14.23 21.43 26.86
N GLY A 185 -15.29 21.30 27.66
CA GLY A 185 -16.67 21.62 27.22
C GLY A 185 -16.98 23.12 27.31
N GLU A 186 -18.02 23.58 26.61
CA GLU A 186 -18.44 24.99 26.56
C GLU A 186 -18.69 25.59 27.95
N VAL A 187 -19.20 24.78 28.90
CA VAL A 187 -19.41 25.20 30.29
C VAL A 187 -18.10 25.52 31.01
N GLU A 188 -17.00 24.81 30.72
CA GLU A 188 -15.68 25.10 31.31
C GLU A 188 -15.12 26.41 30.76
N GLU A 189 -15.29 26.68 29.46
CA GLU A 189 -14.93 27.95 28.85
C GLU A 189 -15.73 29.12 29.43
N GLU A 190 -17.05 28.97 29.61
CA GLU A 190 -17.90 29.99 30.21
C GLU A 190 -17.57 30.19 31.70
N LEU A 191 -17.21 29.14 32.44
CA LEU A 191 -16.71 29.25 33.81
C LEU A 191 -15.36 29.98 33.87
N GLU A 192 -14.45 29.75 32.92
CA GLU A 192 -13.21 30.53 32.82
C GLU A 192 -13.48 32.00 32.49
N LYS A 193 -14.40 32.28 31.56
CA LYS A 193 -14.83 33.66 31.25
C LYS A 193 -15.42 34.33 32.49
N MET A 194 -16.27 33.63 33.25
CA MET A 194 -16.79 34.12 34.53
C MET A 194 -15.68 34.39 35.55
N ARG A 195 -14.67 33.52 35.68
CA ARG A 195 -13.52 33.77 36.59
C ARG A 195 -12.73 35.02 36.20
N ARG A 196 -12.49 35.23 34.90
CA ARG A 196 -11.81 36.43 34.39
C ARG A 196 -12.65 37.70 34.62
N LEU A 197 -13.97 37.61 34.40
CA LEU A 197 -14.91 38.69 34.71
C LEU A 197 -14.94 39.00 36.21
N MET A 198 -14.96 37.99 37.08
CA MET A 198 -14.96 38.17 38.53
C MET A 198 -13.68 38.85 39.01
N LEU A 199 -12.51 38.42 38.52
CA LEU A 199 -11.23 39.10 38.80
C LEU A 199 -11.22 40.57 38.33
N ARG A 200 -11.83 40.87 37.17
CA ARG A 200 -11.95 42.24 36.67
C ARG A 200 -12.94 43.07 37.50
N VAL A 201 -14.05 42.49 37.93
CA VAL A 201 -15.05 43.14 38.78
C VAL A 201 -14.49 43.40 40.18
N GLU A 202 -13.76 42.46 40.76
CA GLU A 202 -13.04 42.66 42.03
C GLU A 202 -12.00 43.78 41.91
N ARG A 203 -11.22 43.80 40.83
CA ARG A 203 -10.25 44.88 40.57
C ARG A 203 -10.92 46.23 40.31
N GLY A 204 -12.03 46.25 39.57
CA GLY A 204 -12.81 47.46 39.31
C GLY A 204 -13.52 47.99 40.57
N MET A 205 -13.99 47.09 41.44
CA MET A 205 -14.61 47.45 42.72
C MET A 205 -13.56 47.94 43.72
N ASN A 206 -12.38 47.31 43.79
CA ASN A 206 -11.26 47.82 44.58
C ASN A 206 -10.74 49.18 44.04
N GLY A 207 -10.67 49.35 42.72
CA GLY A 207 -10.30 50.63 42.10
C GLY A 207 -11.34 51.74 42.30
N LEU A 208 -12.63 51.40 42.40
CA LEU A 208 -13.70 52.34 42.77
C LEU A 208 -13.66 52.71 44.26
N VAL A 209 -13.29 51.77 45.13
CA VAL A 209 -13.05 52.04 46.55
C VAL A 209 -11.85 52.99 46.72
N GLU A 210 -10.77 52.81 45.96
CA GLU A 210 -9.62 53.74 45.95
C GLU A 210 -9.97 55.12 45.34
N LYS A 211 -10.77 55.15 44.26
CA LYS A 211 -11.18 56.40 43.59
C LYS A 211 -12.17 57.23 44.40
N ASN A 212 -12.88 56.64 45.37
CA ASN A 212 -13.73 57.39 46.30
C ASN A 212 -12.95 57.94 47.52
N SER A 213 -11.63 57.70 47.58
CA SER A 213 -10.74 58.11 48.66
C SER A 213 -9.53 58.94 48.21
N GLY A 214 -9.58 59.59 47.05
CA GLY A 214 -8.47 60.42 46.59
C GLY A 214 -8.82 61.28 45.38
N GLU A 215 -9.09 62.55 45.64
CA GLU A 215 -9.13 63.64 44.67
C GLU A 215 -7.70 63.90 44.13
N GLY A 216 -7.56 64.00 42.80
CA GLY A 216 -6.35 64.51 42.12
C GLY A 216 -5.32 63.45 41.69
N ASP A 217 -5.20 63.19 40.38
CA ASP A 217 -4.19 63.83 39.51
C ASP A 217 -4.02 63.05 38.20
N GLU A 218 -3.62 63.80 37.18
CA GLU A 218 -3.42 63.46 35.77
C GLU A 218 -2.25 62.48 35.55
N MET A 219 -2.38 61.52 34.60
CA MET A 219 -1.28 61.10 33.70
C MET A 219 -1.73 60.04 32.67
N ASP A 220 -1.74 60.46 31.40
CA ASP A 220 -1.56 59.60 30.24
C ASP A 220 -0.13 59.03 30.26
N VAL A 221 0.03 57.70 30.13
CA VAL A 221 1.29 57.10 29.67
C VAL A 221 0.99 55.82 28.86
N ASP A 222 1.43 55.83 27.60
CA ASP A 222 1.43 54.70 26.67
C ASP A 222 2.20 53.48 27.24
N GLU A 223 1.55 52.32 27.36
CA GLU A 223 2.12 51.12 28.00
C GLU A 223 2.34 49.92 27.04
N GLU A 224 2.43 50.14 25.72
CA GLU A 224 2.82 49.07 24.77
C GLU A 224 4.29 48.61 24.91
N TRP A 225 5.12 49.30 25.70
CA TRP A 225 6.54 48.97 25.88
C TRP A 225 6.87 48.17 27.16
N PHE A 226 5.89 47.93 28.04
CA PHE A 226 6.15 47.30 29.34
C PHE A 226 5.87 45.79 29.40
N GLU A 227 5.14 45.21 28.44
CA GLU A 227 4.80 43.78 28.48
C GLU A 227 5.95 42.85 28.07
N GLU A 228 6.76 43.21 27.07
CA GLU A 228 7.85 42.33 26.60
C GLU A 228 9.01 42.22 27.61
N ALA A 229 9.37 43.32 28.26
CA ALA A 229 10.45 43.33 29.26
C ALA A 229 10.07 42.55 30.53
N LYS A 230 8.78 42.51 30.88
CA LYS A 230 8.27 41.80 32.07
C LYS A 230 8.11 40.31 31.83
N MET A 231 7.72 39.91 30.61
CA MET A 231 7.67 38.51 30.19
C MET A 231 9.07 37.86 30.12
N LEU A 232 10.08 38.60 29.66
CA LEU A 232 11.48 38.11 29.67
C LEU A 232 12.06 37.95 31.08
N ARG A 233 11.58 38.74 32.06
CA ARG A 233 11.98 38.60 33.46
C ARG A 233 11.32 37.40 34.15
N LEU A 234 10.08 37.07 33.78
CA LEU A 234 9.35 35.92 34.34
C LEU A 234 9.84 34.57 33.80
N LEU A 235 10.47 34.54 32.62
CA LEU A 235 11.14 33.34 32.09
C LEU A 235 12.59 33.17 32.57
N GLY A 236 13.14 34.14 33.31
CA GLY A 236 14.52 34.18 33.78
C GLY A 236 14.68 34.35 35.31
N GLY A 237 13.90 33.60 36.08
CA GLY A 237 14.09 33.22 37.49
C GLY A 237 14.77 34.17 38.49
N ALA A 238 13.94 34.84 39.31
CA ALA A 238 13.96 34.87 40.79
C ALA A 238 12.68 35.58 41.29
#